data_AF-A0AAV0WBR7-F1
#
_entry.id   AF-A0AAV0WBR7-F1
#
_cell.length_a   1.000
_cell.length_b   1.000
_cell.length_c   1.000
_cell.angle_alpha   90.00
_cell.angle_beta   90.00
_cell.angle_gamma   90.00
#
_symmetry.space_group_name_H-M   'P 1'
#
loop_
_entity.id
_entity.type
_entity.pdbx_description
1 polymer ?
#
loop_
_entity_poly.entity_id
_entity_poly.type
_entity_poly.pdbx_seq_one_letter_code
_entity_poly.pdbx_strand_id
1 'polypeptide(L)'
;MAPTDSTKKVLEDFIEIYKMNPCLWQVKNKEYHDRDKKEAAYKLLIGKLRENEPDANKSVVVPKINNLRSNVRKEKKRYEQSVKSGASADEVYHVKLWY
;
A
#
# COMPACT_ATOMS: atom_id res chain seq x y z
N MET A 1 6.23 23.38 -5.31
CA MET A 1 4.76 23.21 -5.31
C MET A 1 4.45 22.11 -4.31
N ALA A 2 3.98 22.47 -3.11
CA ALA A 2 3.69 21.48 -2.07
C ALA A 2 2.52 20.59 -2.53
N PRO A 3 2.56 19.26 -2.31
CA PRO A 3 1.43 18.40 -2.62
C PRO A 3 0.23 18.88 -1.79
N THR A 4 -0.80 19.32 -2.50
CA THR A 4 -2.08 19.77 -1.95
C THR A 4 -2.65 18.69 -1.03
N ASP A 5 -3.18 19.09 0.12
CA ASP A 5 -3.71 18.22 1.18
C ASP A 5 -4.65 17.12 0.66
N SER A 6 -5.41 17.43 -0.39
CA SER A 6 -6.31 16.53 -1.12
C SER A 6 -5.63 15.27 -1.66
N THR A 7 -4.40 15.36 -2.18
CA THR A 7 -3.69 14.21 -2.75
C THR A 7 -3.25 13.24 -1.65
N LYS A 8 -2.92 13.75 -0.46
CA LYS A 8 -2.57 12.90 0.69
C LYS A 8 -3.78 12.11 1.18
N LYS A 9 -4.94 12.75 1.34
CA LYS A 9 -6.18 12.06 1.71
C LYS A 9 -6.59 10.97 0.73
N VAL A 10 -6.50 11.25 -0.59
CA VAL A 10 -6.81 10.23 -1.61
C VAL A 10 -5.84 9.05 -1.53
N LEU A 11 -4.56 9.30 -1.24
CA LEU A 11 -3.58 8.25 -1.00
C LEU A 11 -3.88 7.47 0.29
N GLU A 12 -4.29 8.14 1.36
CA GLU A 12 -4.70 7.51 2.62
C GLU A 12 -5.87 6.55 2.42
N ASP A 13 -6.96 7.04 1.82
CA ASP A 13 -8.14 6.25 1.45
C ASP A 13 -7.76 5.05 0.57
N PHE A 14 -6.86 5.26 -0.40
CA PHE A 14 -6.38 4.21 -1.29
C PHE A 14 -5.71 3.06 -0.52
N ILE A 15 -4.91 3.37 0.51
CA ILE A 15 -4.29 2.33 1.34
C ILE A 15 -5.31 1.64 2.19
N GLU A 16 -6.26 2.40 2.74
CA GLU A 16 -7.23 1.86 3.66
C GLU A 16 -8.07 0.80 2.93
N ILE A 17 -8.54 1.14 1.72
CA ILE A 17 -9.17 0.18 0.81
C ILE A 17 -8.23 -0.98 0.50
N TYR A 18 -6.96 -0.73 0.19
CA TYR A 18 -6.00 -1.80 -0.09
C TYR A 18 -5.81 -2.74 1.11
N LYS A 19 -5.71 -2.22 2.33
CA LYS A 19 -5.58 -2.98 3.59
C LYS A 19 -6.84 -3.79 3.86
N MET A 20 -8.02 -3.19 3.68
CA MET A 20 -9.32 -3.84 3.87
C MET A 20 -9.61 -4.96 2.87
N ASN A 21 -8.89 -5.02 1.74
CA ASN A 21 -9.07 -6.02 0.70
C ASN A 21 -7.96 -7.08 0.74
N PRO A 22 -8.05 -8.11 1.62
CA PRO A 22 -7.04 -9.17 1.71
C PRO A 22 -6.88 -9.96 0.41
N CYS A 23 -7.87 -9.93 -0.50
CA CYS A 23 -7.79 -10.50 -1.84
C CYS A 23 -6.65 -9.91 -2.70
N LEU A 24 -6.15 -8.71 -2.37
CA LEU A 24 -5.07 -8.06 -3.12
C LEU A 24 -3.67 -8.41 -2.59
N TRP A 25 -3.52 -8.63 -1.28
CA TRP A 25 -2.21 -8.71 -0.64
C TRP A 25 -1.97 -9.97 0.20
N GLN A 26 -3.02 -10.61 0.70
CA GLN A 26 -2.92 -11.75 1.60
C GLN A 26 -2.96 -13.07 0.83
N VAL A 27 -1.82 -13.50 0.31
CA VAL A 27 -1.67 -14.74 -0.50
C VAL A 27 -2.22 -16.00 0.21
N LYS A 28 -2.14 -16.03 1.55
CA LYS A 28 -2.65 -17.15 2.36
C LYS A 28 -4.18 -17.16 2.52
N ASN A 29 -4.89 -16.11 2.13
CA ASN A 29 -6.34 -16.05 2.19
C ASN A 29 -6.95 -16.72 0.94
N LYS A 30 -8.04 -17.49 1.12
CA LYS A 30 -8.81 -18.07 0.01
C LYS A 30 -9.28 -17.00 -0.98
N GLU A 31 -9.59 -15.80 -0.49
CA GLU A 31 -10.02 -14.66 -1.28
C GLU A 31 -8.95 -14.13 -2.24
N TYR A 32 -7.68 -14.47 -2.05
CA TYR A 32 -6.60 -14.06 -2.95
C TYR A 32 -6.69 -14.72 -4.33
N HIS A 33 -7.25 -15.93 -4.37
CA HIS A 33 -7.46 -16.70 -5.59
C HIS A 33 -8.81 -16.40 -6.26
N ASP A 34 -9.69 -15.67 -5.56
CA ASP A 34 -10.99 -15.25 -6.08
C ASP A 34 -10.81 -14.06 -7.05
N ARG A 35 -11.06 -14.32 -8.34
CA ARG A 35 -10.88 -13.35 -9.42
C ARG A 35 -11.90 -12.21 -9.32
N ASP A 36 -13.13 -12.52 -8.94
CA ASP A 36 -14.24 -11.57 -8.87
C ASP A 36 -14.01 -10.57 -7.73
N LYS A 37 -13.62 -11.08 -6.55
CA LYS A 37 -13.24 -10.21 -5.42
C LYS A 37 -12.06 -9.33 -5.74
N LYS A 38 -11.06 -9.86 -6.46
CA LYS A 38 -9.89 -9.08 -6.87
C LYS A 38 -10.26 -7.97 -7.82
N GLU A 39 -11.12 -8.25 -8.79
CA GLU A 39 -11.61 -7.25 -9.73
C GLU A 39 -12.46 -6.18 -9.04
N ALA A 40 -13.34 -6.57 -8.12
CA ALA A 40 -14.11 -5.63 -7.31
C ALA A 40 -13.20 -4.69 -6.49
N ALA A 41 -12.19 -5.25 -5.84
CA ALA A 41 -11.21 -4.46 -5.09
C ALA A 41 -10.41 -3.49 -6.00
N TYR A 42 -10.02 -3.92 -7.20
CA TYR A 42 -9.38 -3.04 -8.18
C TYR A 42 -10.32 -1.91 -8.63
N LYS A 43 -11.61 -2.18 -8.85
CA LYS A 43 -12.60 -1.16 -9.21
C LYS A 43 -12.74 -0.09 -8.12
N LEU A 44 -12.77 -0.49 -6.84
CA LEU A 44 -12.79 0.44 -5.71
C LEU A 44 -11.55 1.34 -5.69
N LEU A 45 -10.37 0.74 -5.85
CA LEU A 45 -9.10 1.48 -5.89
C LEU A 45 -9.00 2.45 -7.09
N ILE A 46 -9.51 2.04 -8.25
CA ILE A 46 -9.61 2.92 -9.43
C ILE A 46 -10.55 4.08 -9.16
N GLY A 47 -11.72 3.82 -8.55
CA GLY A 47 -12.69 4.85 -8.20
C GLY A 47 -12.08 5.93 -7.32
N LYS A 48 -11.32 5.53 -6.29
CA LYS A 48 -10.61 6.50 -5.44
C LYS A 48 -9.49 7.24 -6.14
N LEU A 49 -8.71 6.57 -6.99
CA LEU A 49 -7.69 7.27 -7.76
C LEU A 49 -8.29 8.25 -8.77
N ARG A 50 -9.47 7.96 -9.32
CA ARG A 50 -10.18 8.85 -10.26
C ARG A 50 -10.60 10.18 -9.66
N GLU A 51 -10.75 10.27 -8.34
CA GLU A 51 -11.03 11.54 -7.66
C GLU A 51 -9.88 12.54 -7.82
N ASN A 52 -8.63 12.06 -7.96
CA ASN A 52 -7.44 12.91 -8.15
C ASN A 52 -6.90 12.85 -9.58
N GLU A 53 -6.91 11.67 -10.20
CA GLU A 53 -6.45 11.43 -11.57
C GLU A 53 -7.57 10.78 -12.38
N PRO A 54 -8.37 11.54 -13.15
CA PRO A 54 -9.52 11.00 -13.88
C PRO A 54 -9.13 9.91 -14.89
N ASP A 55 -7.89 9.90 -15.38
CA ASP A 55 -7.33 8.85 -16.26
C ASP A 55 -6.85 7.59 -15.52
N ALA A 56 -7.05 7.52 -14.19
CA ALA A 56 -6.67 6.36 -13.42
C ALA A 56 -7.43 5.12 -13.90
N ASN A 57 -6.64 4.13 -14.31
CA ASN A 57 -7.08 2.82 -14.75
C ASN A 57 -6.26 1.73 -14.05
N LYS A 58 -6.63 0.47 -14.26
CA LYS A 58 -5.91 -0.70 -13.70
C LYS A 58 -4.41 -0.67 -14.01
N SER A 59 -4.03 -0.13 -15.18
CA SER A 59 -2.64 0.08 -15.59
C SER A 59 -1.86 1.05 -14.68
N VAL A 60 -2.53 1.97 -13.99
CA VAL A 60 -1.94 2.90 -13.01
C VAL A 60 -1.96 2.29 -11.62
N VAL A 61 -3.06 1.64 -11.25
CA VAL A 61 -3.27 1.05 -9.91
C VAL A 61 -2.28 -0.07 -9.62
N VAL A 62 -2.05 -0.96 -10.60
CA VAL A 62 -1.14 -2.10 -10.44
C VAL A 62 0.30 -1.67 -10.11
N PRO A 63 0.96 -0.78 -10.90
CA PRO A 63 2.28 -0.29 -10.54
C PRO A 63 2.29 0.48 -9.22
N LYS A 64 1.22 1.22 -8.88
CA LYS A 64 1.12 1.94 -7.60
C LYS A 64 1.10 0.98 -6.40
N ILE A 65 0.32 -0.10 -6.48
CA ILE A 65 0.33 -1.19 -5.49
C ILE A 65 1.70 -1.87 -5.43
N ASN A 66 2.33 -2.13 -6.59
CA ASN A 66 3.65 -2.78 -6.61
C ASN A 66 4.73 -1.88 -5.98
N ASN A 67 4.67 -0.57 -6.21
CA ASN A 67 5.55 0.40 -5.57
C ASN A 67 5.33 0.41 -4.05
N LEU A 68 4.06 0.45 -3.61
CA LEU A 68 3.69 0.35 -2.21
C LEU A 68 4.26 -0.92 -1.55
N ARG A 69 4.03 -2.09 -2.16
CA ARG A 69 4.54 -3.37 -1.69
C ARG A 69 6.07 -3.39 -1.61
N SER A 70 6.73 -2.76 -2.59
CA SER A 70 8.19 -2.69 -2.63
C SER A 70 8.74 -1.78 -1.54
N ASN A 71 8.11 -0.63 -1.29
CA ASN A 71 8.48 0.28 -0.22
C ASN A 71 8.30 -0.38 1.15
N VAL A 72 7.13 -0.97 1.41
CA VAL A 72 6.86 -1.71 2.65
C VAL A 72 7.86 -2.84 2.87
N ARG A 73 8.23 -3.59 1.83
CA ARG A 73 9.27 -4.64 1.94
C ARG A 73 10.66 -4.07 2.22
N LYS A 74 11.05 -2.97 1.56
CA LYS A 74 12.33 -2.29 1.79
C LYS A 74 12.41 -1.79 3.23
N GLU A 75 11.36 -1.14 3.72
CA GLU A 75 11.27 -0.67 5.10
C GLU A 75 11.31 -1.81 6.10
N LYS A 76 10.53 -2.87 5.87
CA LYS A 76 10.58 -4.09 6.71
C LYS A 76 11.99 -4.69 6.73
N LYS A 77 12.69 -4.74 5.59
CA LYS A 77 14.07 -5.23 5.53
C LYS A 77 15.02 -4.32 6.32
N ARG A 78 14.87 -2.99 6.24
CA ARG A 78 15.67 -2.04 7.04
C ARG A 78 15.43 -2.23 8.54
N TYR A 79 14.19 -2.46 8.94
CA TYR A 79 13.82 -2.80 10.32
C TYR A 79 14.47 -4.12 10.77
N GLU A 80 14.30 -5.19 10.00
CA GLU A 80 14.89 -6.49 10.31
C GLU A 80 16.42 -6.43 10.39
N GLN A 81 17.06 -5.61 9.55
CA GLN A 81 18.50 -5.36 9.60
C GLN A 81 18.90 -4.55 10.85
N SER A 82 18.15 -3.52 11.21
CA SER A 82 18.37 -2.75 12.44
C SER A 82 18.27 -3.64 13.68
N VAL A 83 17.26 -4.52 13.74
CA VAL A 83 17.09 -5.51 14.83
C VAL A 83 18.21 -6.54 14.83
N LYS A 84 18.65 -7.05 13.67
CA LYS A 84 19.71 -8.06 13.59
C LYS A 84 21.12 -7.53 13.88
N SER A 85 21.39 -6.26 13.63
CA SER A 85 22.72 -5.67 13.85
C SER A 85 23.05 -5.37 15.32
N GLY A 86 22.17 -5.73 16.28
CA GLY A 86 22.47 -5.58 17.70
C GLY A 86 22.66 -4.13 18.14
N ALA A 87 21.99 -3.19 17.48
CA ALA A 87 21.89 -1.83 17.99
C ALA A 87 21.12 -1.88 19.31
N SER A 88 21.70 -1.30 20.35
CA SER A 88 21.20 -1.26 21.72
C SER A 88 19.70 -0.90 21.75
N ALA A 89 18.95 -1.49 22.69
CA ALA A 89 17.49 -1.50 22.79
C ALA A 89 16.76 -0.13 22.77
N ASP A 90 17.50 0.98 22.67
CA ASP A 90 17.01 2.36 22.60
C ASP A 90 16.81 2.88 21.15
N GLU A 91 17.48 2.29 20.15
CA GLU A 91 17.38 2.68 18.73
C GLU A 91 16.57 1.67 17.89
N VAL A 92 15.48 1.14 18.45
CA VAL A 92 14.53 0.37 17.64
C VAL A 92 13.96 1.33 16.59
N TYR A 93 14.45 1.21 15.35
CA TYR A 93 13.94 1.94 14.19
C TYR A 93 12.43 1.72 14.15
N HIS A 94 11.67 2.67 14.66
CA HIS A 94 10.23 2.64 14.53
C HIS A 94 9.99 2.81 13.04
N VAL A 95 9.59 1.72 12.40
CA VAL A 95 9.09 1.77 11.03
C VAL A 95 7.98 2.79 11.07
N LYS A 96 8.27 3.99 10.57
CA LYS A 96 7.29 5.05 10.42
C LYS A 96 6.47 4.65 9.20
N LEU A 97 5.70 3.59 9.39
CA LEU A 97 4.78 3.03 8.41
C LEU A 97 3.57 3.96 8.36
N TRP A 98 3.81 5.21 7.98
CA TRP A 98 2.79 6.22 7.81
C TRP A 98 3.00 6.90 6.47
N TYR A 99 1.88 6.98 5.77
CA TYR A 99 1.65 7.95 4.72
C TYR A 99 1.65 9.38 5.28
#